data_AF-A0AAD5H6Z2-F1
#
_entry.id   AF-A0AAD5H6Z2-F1
#
_cell.length_a   1.000
_cell.length_b   1.000
_cell.length_c   1.000
_cell.angle_alpha   90.00
_cell.angle_beta   90.00
_cell.angle_gamma   90.00
#
_symmetry.space_group_name_H-M   'P 1'
#
loop_
_entity.id
_entity.type
_entity.pdbx_description
1 polymer ?
#
loop_
_entity_poly.entity_id
_entity_poly.type
_entity_poly.pdbx_seq_one_letter_code
_entity_poly.pdbx_strand_id
1 'polypeptide(L)'
;MARQVARTLSLSAVLLVACAAAGAAADSGAGWRTGRATHYSAPGDQWTIHDGSCTHKYIWPDIGPGWDAGAISDQNDEFIGSCGRCYEIRCNPIKFKDGYGAELDRKSVCYDPSASVVIQIVDACPCSYPGNYYSNKRWCCGDMDHFDISVWAFEKLADLKWGVIAL
;
A
#
# COMPACT_ATOMS: atom_id res chain seq x y z
N MET A 1 -6.07 33.94 72.66
CA MET A 1 -6.53 32.54 72.50
C MET A 1 -6.74 32.28 71.02
N ALA A 2 -5.74 31.74 70.33
CA ALA A 2 -5.81 31.44 68.89
C ALA A 2 -5.83 29.91 68.71
N ARG A 3 -6.88 29.40 68.07
CA ARG A 3 -7.03 27.99 67.69
C ARG A 3 -6.18 27.72 66.45
N GLN A 4 -5.33 26.71 66.51
CA GLN A 4 -4.66 26.13 65.35
C GLN A 4 -5.71 25.51 64.41
N VAL A 5 -5.68 25.90 63.14
CA VAL A 5 -6.41 25.19 62.08
C VAL A 5 -5.41 24.30 61.34
N ALA A 6 -5.71 23.01 61.35
CA ALA A 6 -4.88 21.95 60.79
C ALA A 6 -4.86 21.97 59.26
N ARG A 7 -3.77 21.40 58.75
CA ARG A 7 -3.45 21.10 57.35
C ARG A 7 -4.59 20.34 56.65
N THR A 8 -4.88 20.73 55.41
CA THR A 8 -5.47 19.84 54.40
C THR A 8 -4.60 19.83 53.14
N LEU A 9 -4.40 18.62 52.65
CA LEU A 9 -3.52 18.20 51.58
C LEU A 9 -3.82 18.92 50.25
N SER A 10 -2.78 19.19 49.47
CA SER A 10 -2.88 19.27 48.02
C SER A 10 -1.61 18.69 47.39
N LEU A 11 -1.49 17.36 47.48
CA LEU A 11 -0.63 16.59 46.58
C LEU A 11 -1.45 16.30 45.33
N SER A 12 -1.37 17.15 44.29
CA SER A 12 -1.79 16.80 42.92
C SER A 12 -1.47 17.96 41.96
N ALA A 13 -0.20 18.15 41.64
CA ALA A 13 0.19 19.11 40.60
C ALA A 13 1.58 18.82 40.01
N VAL A 14 1.91 17.56 39.67
CA VAL A 14 3.21 17.27 38.99
C VAL A 14 3.12 16.18 37.91
N LEU A 15 1.94 15.87 37.34
CA LEU A 15 1.85 14.75 36.38
C LEU A 15 1.08 15.07 35.07
N LEU A 16 1.36 16.22 34.44
CA LEU A 16 0.66 16.61 33.20
C LEU A 16 1.53 17.18 32.07
N VAL A 17 2.86 17.02 32.10
CA VAL A 17 3.74 17.51 31.01
C VAL A 17 4.81 16.48 30.63
N ALA A 18 4.39 15.27 30.26
CA ALA A 18 5.28 14.27 29.67
C ALA A 18 4.70 13.61 28.40
N CYS A 19 3.69 14.21 27.77
CA CYS A 19 3.01 13.65 26.59
C CYS A 19 3.31 14.39 25.28
N ALA A 20 4.40 15.17 25.21
CA ALA A 20 4.68 16.05 24.07
C ALA A 20 5.96 15.68 23.27
N ALA A 21 6.48 14.45 23.39
CA ALA A 21 7.69 14.05 22.67
C ALA A 21 7.63 12.63 22.06
N ALA A 22 6.44 12.12 21.72
CA ALA A 22 6.33 11.05 20.73
C ALA A 22 6.30 11.68 19.33
N GLY A 23 7.37 12.40 18.97
CA GLY A 23 7.64 12.71 17.57
C GLY A 23 7.80 11.38 16.84
N ALA A 24 7.02 11.20 15.78
CA ALA A 24 7.09 10.03 14.91
C ALA A 24 8.55 9.71 14.61
N ALA A 25 9.01 8.54 15.06
CA ALA A 25 10.27 7.99 14.61
C ALA A 25 10.12 7.73 13.12
N ALA A 26 10.63 8.66 12.29
CA ALA A 26 10.79 8.44 10.87
C ALA A 26 11.73 7.24 10.69
N ASP A 27 11.19 6.18 10.11
CA ASP A 27 11.84 4.89 9.96
C ASP A 27 13.12 5.00 9.13
N SER A 28 14.23 4.59 9.73
CA SER A 28 15.53 4.43 9.09
C SER A 28 15.53 3.15 8.25
N GLY A 29 14.85 3.15 7.09
CA GLY A 29 14.98 2.15 6.03
C GLY A 29 14.70 0.69 6.40
N ALA A 30 14.10 0.42 7.56
CA ALA A 30 13.84 -0.93 8.05
C ALA A 30 12.42 -1.45 7.69
N GLY A 31 11.60 -0.65 7.01
CA GLY A 31 10.19 -0.96 6.72
C GLY A 31 9.81 -1.30 5.27
N TRP A 32 10.71 -1.22 4.28
CA TRP A 32 10.36 -1.54 2.88
C TRP A 32 10.39 -3.06 2.62
N ARG A 33 9.30 -3.61 2.07
CA ARG A 33 9.21 -5.00 1.58
C ARG A 33 9.41 -5.02 0.06
N THR A 34 10.29 -5.89 -0.42
CA THR A 34 10.44 -6.11 -1.86
C THR A 34 9.20 -6.81 -2.40
N GLY A 35 8.64 -6.27 -3.47
CA GLY A 35 7.47 -6.84 -4.11
C GLY A 35 7.47 -6.61 -5.62
N ARG A 36 6.29 -6.73 -6.21
CA ARG A 36 6.06 -6.36 -7.62
C ARG A 36 4.66 -5.81 -7.81
N ALA A 37 4.52 -4.95 -8.81
CA ALA A 37 3.22 -4.47 -9.25
C ALA A 37 2.96 -4.77 -10.72
N THR A 38 1.77 -5.29 -11.01
CA THR A 38 1.16 -5.22 -12.35
C THR A 38 0.21 -4.02 -12.38
N HIS A 39 -0.39 -3.74 -13.54
CA HIS A 39 -1.51 -2.81 -13.61
C HIS A 39 -2.79 -3.48 -14.09
N TYR A 40 -3.91 -3.02 -13.53
CA TYR A 40 -5.26 -3.35 -13.99
C TYR A 40 -6.01 -2.10 -14.42
N SER A 41 -7.08 -2.33 -15.19
CA SER A 41 -7.79 -1.37 -16.04
C SER A 41 -7.09 -1.18 -17.39
N ALA A 42 -7.87 -1.17 -18.48
CA ALA A 42 -7.32 -0.79 -19.77
C ALA A 42 -7.04 0.73 -19.78
N PRO A 43 -6.09 1.23 -20.60
CA PRO A 43 -5.94 2.67 -20.79
C PRO A 43 -7.28 3.33 -21.15
N GLY A 44 -7.74 4.26 -20.32
CA GLY A 44 -9.03 4.93 -20.46
C GLY A 44 -10.24 4.25 -19.82
N ASP A 45 -10.08 3.04 -19.27
CA ASP A 45 -11.09 2.41 -18.42
C ASP A 45 -11.04 3.03 -17.03
N GLN A 46 -12.13 3.70 -16.64
CA GLN A 46 -12.27 4.38 -15.35
C GLN A 46 -13.07 3.56 -14.33
N TRP A 47 -13.69 2.45 -14.74
CA TRP A 47 -14.75 1.82 -13.95
C TRP A 47 -14.29 0.63 -13.13
N THR A 48 -13.29 -0.10 -13.60
CA THR A 48 -12.76 -1.31 -12.94
C THR A 48 -12.31 -1.07 -11.50
N ILE A 49 -11.76 0.10 -11.18
CA ILE A 49 -11.34 0.44 -9.81
C ILE A 49 -12.53 0.65 -8.85
N HIS A 50 -13.74 0.94 -9.36
CA HIS A 50 -14.92 1.26 -8.56
C HIS A 50 -15.71 0.02 -8.11
N ASP A 51 -15.61 -1.07 -8.87
CA ASP A 51 -16.35 -2.32 -8.64
C ASP A 51 -15.52 -3.40 -7.92
N GLY A 52 -14.43 -2.99 -7.27
CA GLY A 52 -13.56 -3.89 -6.52
C GLY A 52 -14.21 -4.56 -5.30
N SER A 53 -13.55 -5.62 -4.83
CA SER A 53 -13.98 -6.51 -3.74
C SER A 53 -14.21 -5.79 -2.40
N CYS A 54 -13.69 -4.57 -2.21
CA CYS A 54 -13.91 -3.78 -1.00
C CYS A 54 -15.20 -2.97 -1.00
N THR A 55 -16.01 -3.02 -2.06
CA THR A 55 -17.35 -2.41 -2.14
C THR A 55 -17.39 -0.89 -1.94
N HIS A 56 -16.28 -0.18 -2.19
CA HIS A 56 -16.22 1.29 -2.10
C HIS A 56 -17.17 2.01 -3.07
N LYS A 57 -17.62 1.33 -4.14
CA LYS A 57 -18.42 1.93 -5.23
C LYS A 57 -17.63 3.06 -5.89
N TYR A 58 -18.29 4.15 -6.24
CA TYR A 58 -17.65 5.27 -6.90
C TYR A 58 -16.55 5.87 -6.03
N ILE A 59 -15.33 5.90 -6.57
CA ILE A 59 -14.14 6.47 -5.93
C ILE A 59 -13.90 7.83 -6.57
N TRP A 60 -13.91 8.88 -5.76
CA TRP A 60 -13.62 10.23 -6.21
C TRP A 60 -12.12 10.38 -6.51
N PRO A 61 -11.73 10.92 -7.68
CA PRO A 61 -10.31 11.06 -8.05
C PRO A 61 -9.53 12.01 -7.13
N ASP A 62 -10.20 12.90 -6.42
CA ASP A 62 -9.65 14.00 -5.62
C ASP A 62 -9.80 13.81 -4.10
N ILE A 63 -10.33 12.67 -3.64
CA ILE A 63 -10.49 12.36 -2.20
C ILE A 63 -9.55 11.23 -1.80
N GLY A 64 -8.71 11.48 -0.79
CA GLY A 64 -7.70 10.51 -0.33
C GLY A 64 -6.67 10.23 -1.43
N PRO A 65 -6.16 8.98 -1.54
CA PRO A 65 -5.35 8.55 -2.70
C PRO A 65 -6.11 8.59 -4.04
N GLY A 66 -7.44 8.78 -4.01
CA GLY A 66 -8.26 8.88 -5.21
C GLY A 66 -8.15 7.64 -6.08
N TRP A 67 -7.75 7.84 -7.34
CA TRP A 67 -7.58 6.74 -8.31
C TRP A 67 -6.24 6.01 -8.19
N ASP A 68 -5.40 6.36 -7.22
CA ASP A 68 -4.27 5.52 -6.81
C ASP A 68 -4.80 4.32 -6.02
N ALA A 69 -5.40 3.39 -6.76
CA ALA A 69 -6.06 2.21 -6.24
C ALA A 69 -5.16 0.98 -6.41
N GLY A 70 -5.28 0.01 -5.50
CA GLY A 70 -4.59 -1.27 -5.58
C GLY A 70 -5.48 -2.44 -5.20
N ALA A 71 -5.12 -3.60 -5.74
CA ALA A 71 -5.64 -4.90 -5.37
C ALA A 71 -4.51 -5.72 -4.76
N ILE A 72 -4.64 -6.07 -3.48
CA ILE A 72 -3.63 -6.88 -2.79
C ILE A 72 -3.86 -8.36 -3.04
N SER A 73 -2.79 -9.13 -3.23
CA SER A 73 -2.87 -10.59 -3.38
C SER A 73 -3.61 -11.25 -2.22
N ASP A 74 -4.52 -12.18 -2.52
CA ASP A 74 -5.22 -12.99 -1.51
C ASP A 74 -4.31 -13.98 -0.75
N GLN A 75 -3.06 -14.13 -1.19
CA GLN A 75 -2.02 -14.93 -0.54
C GLN A 75 -1.09 -14.08 0.34
N ASN A 76 -1.21 -12.75 0.32
CA ASN A 76 -0.40 -11.88 1.17
C ASN A 76 -0.86 -12.01 2.64
N ASP A 77 0.10 -11.96 3.57
CA ASP A 77 -0.15 -12.08 5.01
C ASP A 77 -1.00 -10.91 5.55
N GLU A 78 -0.93 -9.76 4.90
CA GLU A 78 -1.77 -8.60 5.14
C GLU A 78 -2.99 -8.55 4.22
N PHE A 79 -3.47 -9.67 3.65
CA PHE A 79 -4.71 -9.64 2.87
C PHE A 79 -5.95 -9.38 3.74
N ILE A 80 -6.05 -10.07 4.89
CA ILE A 80 -7.22 -9.98 5.75
C ILE A 80 -7.32 -8.58 6.38
N GLY A 81 -8.49 -7.95 6.23
CA GLY A 81 -8.75 -6.60 6.71
C GLY A 81 -8.03 -5.50 5.91
N SER A 82 -7.60 -5.78 4.68
CA SER A 82 -6.86 -4.83 3.85
C SER A 82 -7.69 -3.73 3.23
N CYS A 83 -9.00 -3.94 3.05
CA CYS A 83 -9.86 -2.94 2.45
C CYS A 83 -9.74 -1.57 3.13
N GLY A 84 -9.42 -0.55 2.35
CA GLY A 84 -9.22 0.82 2.80
C GLY A 84 -7.83 1.12 3.39
N ARG A 85 -6.98 0.11 3.64
CA ARG A 85 -5.58 0.34 4.02
C ARG A 85 -4.83 1.05 2.90
N CYS A 86 -3.89 1.90 3.28
CA CYS A 86 -3.01 2.59 2.35
C CYS A 86 -1.60 2.00 2.44
N TYR A 87 -0.95 1.84 1.29
CA TYR A 87 0.42 1.39 1.17
C TYR A 87 1.22 2.43 0.39
N GLU A 88 2.39 2.79 0.91
CA GLU A 88 3.37 3.53 0.13
C GLU A 88 4.17 2.54 -0.71
N ILE A 89 4.23 2.76 -2.02
CA ILE A 89 4.95 1.91 -2.97
C ILE A 89 5.90 2.75 -3.80
N ARG A 90 7.00 2.16 -4.26
CA ARG A 90 7.95 2.82 -5.17
C ARG A 90 8.51 1.81 -6.16
N CYS A 91 8.95 2.28 -7.32
CA CYS A 91 9.59 1.40 -8.29
C CYS A 91 11.01 1.03 -7.84
N ASN A 92 11.33 -0.26 -7.87
CA ASN A 92 12.61 -0.80 -7.45
C ASN A 92 13.39 -1.37 -8.65
N PRO A 93 14.51 -0.77 -9.07
CA PRO A 93 15.22 -1.11 -10.31
C PRO A 93 16.05 -2.41 -10.17
N ILE A 94 15.37 -3.54 -10.04
CA ILE A 94 15.97 -4.87 -9.86
C ILE A 94 15.50 -5.88 -10.90
N LYS A 95 16.09 -7.07 -10.86
CA LYS A 95 15.57 -8.28 -11.51
C LYS A 95 14.71 -9.04 -10.51
N PHE A 96 13.65 -9.67 -10.97
CA PHE A 96 12.84 -10.59 -10.16
C PHE A 96 12.28 -11.72 -11.02
N LYS A 97 11.76 -12.75 -10.36
CA LYS A 97 11.09 -13.87 -11.03
C LYS A 97 9.58 -13.71 -10.96
N ASP A 98 8.90 -14.17 -12.00
CA ASP A 98 7.45 -14.37 -11.93
C ASP A 98 7.08 -15.68 -11.21
N GLY A 99 5.78 -15.89 -10.95
CA GLY A 99 5.27 -17.10 -10.29
C GLY A 99 5.45 -18.40 -11.10
N TYR A 100 5.99 -18.31 -12.33
CA TYR A 100 6.37 -19.47 -13.16
C TYR A 100 7.89 -19.66 -13.25
N GLY A 101 8.67 -18.83 -12.57
CA GLY A 101 10.12 -18.94 -12.47
C GLY A 101 10.91 -18.23 -13.57
N ALA A 102 10.26 -17.53 -14.51
CA ALA A 102 10.96 -16.74 -15.52
C ALA A 102 11.51 -15.45 -14.89
N GLU A 103 12.78 -15.15 -15.17
CA GLU A 103 13.44 -13.92 -14.71
C GLU A 103 13.08 -12.75 -15.65
N LEU A 104 12.75 -11.61 -15.05
CA LEU A 104 12.44 -10.35 -15.73
C LEU A 104 13.46 -9.30 -15.35
N ASP A 105 14.10 -8.69 -16.35
CA ASP A 105 14.98 -7.53 -16.14
C ASP A 105 14.15 -6.25 -16.10
N ARG A 106 14.15 -5.58 -14.94
CA ARG A 106 13.49 -4.30 -14.69
C ARG A 106 14.44 -3.24 -14.13
N LYS A 107 15.76 -3.39 -14.33
CA LYS A 107 16.75 -2.44 -13.78
C LYS A 107 16.66 -1.01 -14.33
N SER A 108 16.06 -0.82 -15.50
CA SER A 108 16.03 0.47 -16.21
C SER A 108 14.61 0.96 -16.51
N VAL A 109 13.60 0.49 -15.76
CA VAL A 109 12.18 0.76 -16.08
C VAL A 109 11.56 1.86 -15.23
N CYS A 110 12.09 2.09 -14.03
CA CYS A 110 11.61 3.11 -13.13
C CYS A 110 11.90 4.50 -13.69
N TYR A 111 10.91 5.41 -13.64
CA TYR A 111 11.16 6.81 -13.97
C TYR A 111 12.05 7.50 -12.93
N ASP A 112 11.71 7.31 -11.65
CA ASP A 112 12.49 7.80 -10.52
C ASP A 112 12.41 6.78 -9.38
N PRO A 113 13.50 6.02 -9.09
CA PRO A 113 13.55 5.06 -7.99
C PRO A 113 13.39 5.67 -6.59
N SER A 114 13.51 6.99 -6.45
CA SER A 114 13.35 7.69 -5.18
C SER A 114 11.92 8.20 -4.95
N ALA A 115 11.11 8.28 -6.00
CA ALA A 115 9.71 8.70 -5.92
C ALA A 115 8.80 7.53 -5.49
N SER A 116 7.77 7.84 -4.73
CA SER A 116 6.76 6.90 -4.25
C SER A 116 5.34 7.37 -4.56
N VAL A 117 4.41 6.42 -4.53
CA VAL A 117 2.96 6.64 -4.66
C VAL A 117 2.29 5.97 -3.47
N VAL A 118 1.31 6.64 -2.87
CA VAL A 118 0.45 6.02 -1.86
C VAL A 118 -0.77 5.47 -2.58
N ILE A 119 -0.97 4.16 -2.50
CA ILE A 119 -2.16 3.48 -3.03
C ILE A 119 -3.13 3.13 -1.90
N GLN A 120 -4.43 3.09 -2.20
CA GLN A 120 -5.45 2.52 -1.31
C GLN A 120 -5.89 1.15 -1.82
N ILE A 121 -6.02 0.17 -0.93
CA ILE A 121 -6.57 -1.14 -1.28
C ILE A 121 -8.09 -1.02 -1.45
N VAL A 122 -8.55 -1.27 -2.67
CA VAL A 122 -9.98 -1.21 -3.04
C VAL A 122 -10.48 -2.52 -3.64
N ASP A 123 -9.57 -3.47 -3.91
CA ASP A 123 -9.88 -4.76 -4.51
C ASP A 123 -8.92 -5.85 -4.00
N ALA A 124 -9.13 -7.08 -4.45
CA ALA A 124 -8.30 -8.24 -4.20
C ALA A 124 -7.70 -8.75 -5.53
N CYS A 125 -6.45 -9.21 -5.52
CA CYS A 125 -5.94 -10.04 -6.60
C CYS A 125 -5.96 -11.52 -6.18
N PRO A 126 -6.98 -12.30 -6.56
CA PRO A 126 -7.06 -13.69 -6.16
C PRO A 126 -6.06 -14.56 -6.94
N CYS A 127 -5.36 -15.46 -6.26
CA CYS A 127 -4.49 -16.46 -6.88
C CYS A 127 -5.27 -17.41 -7.81
N SER A 128 -6.55 -17.65 -7.51
CA SER A 128 -7.46 -18.45 -8.33
C SER A 128 -8.59 -17.59 -8.89
N TYR A 129 -8.47 -17.19 -10.16
CA TYR A 129 -9.47 -16.39 -10.87
C TYR A 129 -9.88 -17.06 -12.19
N PRO A 130 -11.09 -17.64 -12.30
CA PRO A 130 -11.48 -18.40 -13.50
C PRO A 130 -11.36 -17.62 -14.82
N GLY A 131 -11.66 -16.32 -14.81
CA GLY A 131 -11.64 -15.47 -16.02
C GLY A 131 -10.24 -15.11 -16.52
N ASN A 132 -9.20 -15.24 -15.69
CA ASN A 132 -7.81 -14.93 -16.06
C ASN A 132 -6.81 -15.82 -15.30
N TYR A 133 -7.10 -17.12 -15.23
CA TYR A 133 -6.40 -18.06 -14.37
C TYR A 133 -4.89 -18.05 -14.55
N TYR A 134 -4.40 -18.00 -15.79
CA TYR A 134 -2.97 -18.01 -16.08
C TYR A 134 -2.26 -16.74 -15.57
N SER A 135 -2.86 -15.56 -15.77
CA SER A 135 -2.26 -14.30 -15.30
C SER A 135 -2.27 -14.22 -13.78
N ASN A 136 -3.41 -14.49 -13.15
CA ASN A 136 -3.54 -14.45 -11.69
C ASN A 136 -2.63 -15.48 -11.02
N LYS A 137 -2.48 -16.67 -11.61
CA LYS A 137 -1.55 -17.68 -11.12
C LYS A 137 -0.10 -17.21 -11.18
N ARG A 138 0.26 -16.44 -12.21
CA ARG A 138 1.61 -15.90 -12.43
C ARG A 138 1.97 -14.77 -11.46
N TRP A 139 1.02 -13.92 -11.10
CA TRP A 139 1.32 -12.68 -10.37
C TRP A 139 0.84 -12.65 -8.93
N CYS A 140 -0.30 -13.29 -8.63
CA CYS A 140 -1.00 -13.11 -7.36
C CYS A 140 -0.86 -14.29 -6.41
N CYS A 141 0.02 -15.25 -6.69
CA CYS A 141 0.16 -16.48 -5.92
C CYS A 141 1.44 -16.53 -5.08
N GLY A 142 1.48 -15.82 -3.95
CA GLY A 142 2.32 -16.11 -2.77
C GLY A 142 3.84 -16.25 -2.92
N ASP A 143 4.41 -16.14 -4.12
CA ASP A 143 5.83 -16.26 -4.42
C ASP A 143 6.60 -14.97 -4.13
N MET A 144 5.89 -13.84 -4.14
CA MET A 144 6.39 -12.49 -3.86
C MET A 144 5.20 -11.60 -3.45
N ASP A 145 5.45 -10.59 -2.61
CA ASP A 145 4.44 -9.57 -2.33
C ASP A 145 4.00 -8.89 -3.61
N HIS A 146 2.68 -8.77 -3.79
CA HIS A 146 2.12 -8.33 -5.04
C HIS A 146 0.91 -7.42 -4.85
N PHE A 147 0.95 -6.30 -5.59
CA PHE A 147 -0.19 -5.44 -5.82
C PHE A 147 -0.53 -5.41 -7.32
N ASP A 148 -1.79 -5.57 -7.68
CA ASP A 148 -2.27 -5.17 -8.99
C ASP A 148 -2.79 -3.74 -8.84
N ILE A 149 -2.06 -2.74 -9.37
CA ILE A 149 -2.37 -1.32 -9.13
C ILE A 149 -3.11 -0.70 -10.30
N SER A 150 -3.80 0.40 -10.08
CA SER A 150 -4.49 1.09 -11.15
C SER A 150 -3.48 1.64 -12.19
N VAL A 151 -3.92 1.79 -13.44
CA VAL A 151 -3.10 2.43 -14.49
C VAL A 151 -2.59 3.82 -14.07
N TRP A 152 -3.40 4.59 -13.32
CA TRP A 152 -3.00 5.92 -12.82
C TRP A 152 -1.87 5.87 -11.80
N ALA A 153 -1.86 4.87 -10.92
CA ALA A 153 -0.75 4.67 -9.98
C ALA A 153 0.49 4.15 -10.71
N PHE A 154 0.33 3.23 -11.67
CA PHE A 154 1.44 2.64 -12.41
C PHE A 154 2.18 3.67 -13.27
N GLU A 155 1.46 4.53 -13.99
CA GLU A 155 2.04 5.55 -14.87
C GLU A 155 2.86 6.61 -14.13
N LYS A 156 2.68 6.75 -12.81
CA LYS A 156 3.53 7.60 -11.97
C LYS A 156 4.90 6.95 -11.69
N LEU A 157 4.99 5.62 -11.77
CA LEU A 157 6.18 4.84 -11.42
C LEU A 157 6.98 4.39 -12.64
N ALA A 158 6.29 3.96 -13.71
CA ALA A 158 6.90 3.44 -14.93
C ALA A 158 5.95 3.48 -16.14
N ASP A 159 6.50 3.25 -17.33
CA ASP A 159 5.75 3.16 -18.59
C ASP A 159 4.87 1.89 -18.63
N LEU A 160 3.57 2.03 -18.93
CA LEU A 160 2.60 0.92 -19.00
C LEU A 160 3.06 -0.25 -19.87
N LYS A 161 3.90 -0.01 -20.89
CA LYS A 161 4.40 -1.06 -21.80
C LYS A 161 5.14 -2.19 -21.09
N TRP A 162 5.67 -1.93 -19.88
CA TRP A 162 6.40 -2.95 -19.12
C TRP A 162 5.48 -4.01 -18.52
N GLY A 163 4.20 -3.68 -18.31
CA GLY A 163 3.14 -4.55 -17.75
C GLY A 163 3.32 -4.93 -16.28
N VAL A 164 4.57 -5.02 -15.81
CA VAL A 164 4.95 -5.35 -14.44
C VAL A 164 6.28 -4.68 -14.08
N ILE A 165 6.38 -4.16 -12.86
CA ILE A 165 7.58 -3.59 -12.27
C ILE A 165 7.89 -4.25 -10.93
N ALA A 166 9.16 -4.18 -10.52
CA ALA A 166 9.52 -4.49 -9.14
C ALA A 166 9.18 -3.28 -8.25
N LEU A 167 8.79 -3.59 -7.01
CA LEU A 167 8.57 -2.65 -5.93
C LEU A 167 9.60 -2.85 -4.80
#